data_AF-A0A7W4C708-F1
#
_entry.id   AF-A0A7W4C708-F1
#
_cell.length_a   1.000
_cell.length_b   1.000
_cell.length_c   1.000
_cell.angle_alpha   90.00
_cell.angle_beta   90.00
_cell.angle_gamma   90.00
#
_symmetry.space_group_name_H-M   'P 1'
#
loop_
_entity.id
_entity.type
_entity.pdbx_description
1 polymer ?
#
loop_
_entity_poly.entity_id
_entity_poly.type
_entity_poly.pdbx_seq_one_letter_code
_entity_poly.pdbx_strand_id
1 'polypeptide(L)' 'MSIASVASVFKGEHAVGSQVTVRGWVRTRRDSKAGISFLAVYDGSCFDPIQGVL' A
#
# COMPACT_ATOMS: atom_id res chain seq x y z
N MET A 1 -10.25 -12.70 2.29
CA MET A 1 -9.30 -11.55 2.27
C MET A 1 -9.47 -10.78 3.55
N SER A 2 -8.39 -10.52 4.28
CA SER A 2 -8.39 -9.66 5.47
C SER A 2 -8.18 -8.20 5.04
N ILE A 3 -8.89 -7.28 5.72
CA ILE A 3 -8.59 -5.86 5.63
C ILE A 3 -7.40 -5.60 6.55
N ALA A 4 -6.33 -5.03 6.00
CA ALA A 4 -5.11 -4.71 6.72
C ALA A 4 -4.89 -3.20 6.73
N SER A 5 -4.43 -2.66 7.87
CA SER A 5 -3.91 -1.30 7.93
C SER A 5 -2.47 -1.26 7.42
N VAL A 6 -2.05 -0.13 6.86
CA VAL A 6 -0.66 0.10 6.41
C VAL A 6 0.33 -0.16 7.55
N ALA A 7 0.00 0.28 8.77
CA ALA A 7 0.82 0.03 9.95
C ALA A 7 0.97 -1.48 10.26
N SER A 8 -0.10 -2.28 10.16
CA SER A 8 -0.02 -3.74 10.40
C SER A 8 0.86 -4.45 9.36
N VAL A 9 0.81 -3.99 8.10
CA VAL A 9 1.65 -4.52 7.02
C VAL A 9 3.11 -4.21 7.27
N PHE A 10 3.46 -2.97 7.63
CA PHE A 10 4.84 -2.60 7.95
C PHE A 10 5.39 -3.27 9.22
N LYS A 11 4.53 -3.61 10.18
CA LYS A 11 4.91 -4.40 11.35
C LYS A 11 5.16 -5.88 11.05
N GLY A 12 4.89 -6.34 9.82
CA GLY A 12 5.07 -7.74 9.44
C GLY A 12 4.02 -8.68 10.04
N GLU A 13 2.84 -8.17 10.40
CA GLU A 13 1.73 -8.97 10.95
C GLU A 13 1.09 -9.90 9.90
N HIS A 14 1.45 -9.71 8.62
CA HIS A 14 1.02 -10.55 7.50
C HIS A 14 2.25 -11.17 6.83
N ALA A 15 2.21 -12.47 6.57
CA ALA A 15 3.32 -13.17 5.94
C ALA A 15 3.60 -12.64 4.53
N VAL A 16 4.87 -12.56 4.14
CA VAL A 16 5.25 -12.18 2.77
C VAL A 16 4.63 -13.16 1.77
N GLY A 17 4.08 -12.64 0.67
CA GLY A 17 3.36 -13.43 -0.33
C GLY A 17 1.88 -13.68 0.00
N SER A 18 1.42 -13.32 1.21
CA SER A 18 -0.01 -13.34 1.52
C SER A 18 -0.76 -12.21 0.81
N GLN A 19 -2.01 -12.49 0.45
CA GLN A 19 -2.89 -11.50 -0.16
C GLN A 19 -3.68 -10.74 0.90
N VAL A 20 -3.52 -9.41 0.91
CA VAL A 20 -4.20 -8.50 1.85
C VAL A 20 -4.96 -7.40 1.10
N THR A 21 -5.94 -6.79 1.75
CA THR A 21 -6.66 -5.62 1.24
C THR A 21 -6.37 -4.39 2.10
N VAL A 22 -5.74 -3.37 1.52
CA VAL A 22 -5.56 -2.06 2.15
C VAL A 22 -6.61 -1.08 1.61
N ARG A 23 -7.15 -0.23 2.48
CA ARG A 23 -8.11 0.82 2.11
C ARG A 23 -7.59 2.16 2.62
N GLY A 24 -7.48 3.14 1.75
CA GLY A 24 -6.98 4.46 2.11
C GLY A 24 -7.09 5.44 0.95
N TRP A 25 -6.44 6.57 1.10
CA TRP A 25 -6.41 7.65 0.11
C TRP A 25 -5.09 7.65 -0.64
N VAL A 26 -5.15 7.86 -1.96
CA VAL A 26 -3.96 8.04 -2.78
C VAL A 26 -3.36 9.42 -2.49
N ARG A 27 -2.12 9.44 -1.98
CA ARG A 27 -1.35 10.67 -1.74
C ARG A 27 -0.65 11.15 -3.01
N THR A 28 -0.02 10.23 -3.72
CA THR A 28 0.66 10.49 -4.99
C THR A 28 0.47 9.33 -5.96
N ARG A 29 0.47 9.66 -7.25
CA ARG A 29 0.56 8.72 -8.35
C ARG A 29 1.72 9.15 -9.23
N ARG A 30 2.64 8.24 -9.53
CA ARG A 30 3.74 8.46 -10.46
C ARG A 30 3.64 7.45 -11.58
N ASP A 31 3.50 7.92 -12.81
CA ASP A 31 3.47 7.06 -13.98
C ASP A 31 4.86 7.02 -14.62
N SER A 32 5.27 5.83 -15.06
CA SER A 32 6.51 5.63 -15.80
C SER A 32 6.26 5.60 -17.31
N LYS A 33 7.30 5.92 -18.09
CA LYS A 33 7.25 5.76 -19.56
C LYS A 33 7.11 4.28 -19.99
N ALA A 34 7.37 3.33 -19.08
CA ALA A 34 7.26 1.90 -19.34
C ALA A 34 5.83 1.36 -19.10
N GLY A 35 4.85 2.22 -18.79
CA GLY A 35 3.47 1.81 -18.56
C GLY A 35 3.18 1.30 -17.15
N ILE A 36 4.13 1.39 -16.23
CA ILE A 36 3.99 1.05 -14.80
C ILE A 36 3.58 2.31 -14.03
N SER A 37 2.66 2.18 -13.07
CA SER A 37 2.27 3.25 -12.15
C SER A 37 2.63 2.90 -10.70
N PHE A 38 3.08 3.91 -9.96
CA PHE A 38 3.39 3.81 -8.53
C PHE A 38 2.40 4.66 -7.75
N LEU A 39 1.66 4.04 -6.84
CA LEU A 39 0.69 4.71 -5.96
C LEU A 39 1.23 4.74 -4.53
N ALA A 40 1.26 5.90 -3.90
CA ALA A 40 1.44 6.01 -2.45
C ALA A 40 0.06 6.06 -1.79
N VAL A 41 -0.31 5.03 -1.05
CA VAL A 41 -1.61 4.91 -0.36
C VAL A 41 -1.42 5.14 1.14
N TYR A 42 -2.20 6.06 1.69
CA TYR A 42 -2.19 6.41 3.11
C TYR A 42 -3.55 6.10 3.72
N ASP A 43 -3.59 5.38 4.84
CA ASP A 43 -4.83 4.98 5.52
C ASP A 43 -5.01 5.63 6.90
N GLY A 44 -4.07 6.46 7.35
CA GLY A 44 -4.12 7.11 8.66
C GLY A 44 -3.54 6.30 9.83
N SER A 45 -3.10 5.06 9.60
CA SER A 45 -2.62 4.18 10.68
C SER A 45 -1.16 4.42 11.10
N CYS A 46 -0.34 4.99 10.21
CA CYS A 46 1.02 5.47 10.47
C CYS A 46 1.37 6.62 9.52
N PHE A 47 2.50 7.28 9.74
CA PHE A 47 2.92 8.44 8.92
C PHE A 47 3.31 8.03 7.49
N ASP A 48 3.90 6.85 7.34
CA ASP A 48 4.41 6.35 6.07
C ASP A 48 3.28 5.75 5.19
N PRO A 49 3.18 6.13 3.91
CA PRO A 49 2.26 5.49 2.97
C PRO A 49 2.84 4.17 2.43
N ILE A 50 1.97 3.21 2.10
CA ILE A 50 2.37 1.99 1.40
C ILE A 50 2.43 2.23 -0.11
N GLN A 51 3.42 1.65 -0.79
CA GLN A 51 3.53 1.76 -2.25
C GLN A 51 2.82 0.59 -2.94
N GLY A 52 1.78 0.91 -3.72
CA GLY A 52 1.23 0.01 -4.75
C GLY A 52 1.96 0.18 -6.07
N VAL A 53 2.21 -0.91 -6.78
CA VAL A 53 2.74 -0.93 -8.15
C VAL A 53 1.67 -1.54 -9.05
N LEU A 54 1.34 -0.84 -10.14
CA LEU A 54 0.33 -1.22 -11.14
C LEU A 54 0.97 -1.34 -12.52
#